data_AF-S8EF80-F1
#
_entry.id   AF-S8EF80-F1
#
_cell.length_a   1.000
_cell.length_b   1.000
_cell.length_c   1.000
_cell.angle_alpha   90.00
_cell.angle_beta   90.00
_cell.angle_gamma   90.00
#
_symmetry.space_group_name_H-M   'P 1'
#
loop_
_entity.id
_entity.type
_entity.pdbx_description
1 polymer ?
#
loop_
_entity_poly.entity_id
_entity_poly.type
_entity_poly.pdbx_seq_one_letter_code
_entity_poly.pdbx_strand_id
1 'polypeptide(L)'
;MSTTQVSQYGPSEYERASYYNGITGDSDHPVLVYRSDFATTPFPKPTGRHASIPIKSVRGVFDTPLNRVWDTAGPEIRDLIKARNIDWTSIDPARFFTHAPPGAEGKGSLGPAVIWVGVTPSSTSSNTAHEVSQDILALLLRNGAEGVVVEWREAVPWRLAGPPLLSHVGSTNATHHVRRFLTPLLGVPLTAEGMDDAQGTLTLWFHENKDKCGNPSNKVYGVSNCHVLRKDTTVDYEHRGGAPMNHVRVCGERRFQRGLDEITKALADQGILADFWAREIIRLRANKVQDAENARETRRTQRKLDDANEAIADLEALYDEVARKWSDIALCRNIGHLKYAPAITVDEGGTRYTTDWAAFLVAEAKVKNSFEGNVVDLGSMHSVEDLTSAFNAVGGGPTAFKYPEGRKLPIRGCATAEDLADPAAFDSEGQHCLIVGKDGNTTGLTVGRYAGLVSFTRNKVGIESIELGIYNSGVKTTEVFSDKGDSGSLVWHMINNEARIVGQLHSGHNKGGSTSNHVTYCTPGWYLLAKIKEKFEYADFYSTTWSA
;
A
#
# COMPACT_ATOMS: atom_id res chain seq x y z
N MET A 1 24.49 -5.22 -35.51
CA MET A 1 25.34 -5.97 -34.57
C MET A 1 26.28 -4.98 -33.92
N SER A 2 25.95 -4.54 -32.71
CA SER A 2 26.81 -3.61 -31.94
C SER A 2 27.89 -4.44 -31.27
N THR A 3 29.14 -4.22 -31.66
CA THR A 3 30.32 -4.80 -31.02
C THR A 3 30.42 -4.23 -29.61
N THR A 4 29.96 -4.98 -28.60
CA THR A 4 30.16 -4.63 -27.19
C THR A 4 31.67 -4.64 -26.93
N GLN A 5 32.26 -3.45 -26.87
CA GLN A 5 33.67 -3.26 -26.55
C GLN A 5 33.90 -3.83 -25.16
N VAL A 6 34.59 -4.97 -25.06
CA VAL A 6 34.94 -5.58 -23.78
C VAL A 6 35.83 -4.58 -23.04
N SER A 7 35.38 -4.13 -21.87
CA SER A 7 36.15 -3.21 -21.03
C SER A 7 37.48 -3.84 -20.67
N GLN A 8 38.59 -3.14 -20.94
CA GLN A 8 39.95 -3.58 -20.66
C GLN A 8 40.20 -3.85 -19.17
N TYR A 9 39.42 -3.21 -18.30
CA TYR A 9 39.53 -3.26 -16.84
C TYR A 9 38.31 -3.94 -16.18
N GLY A 10 37.44 -4.56 -16.99
CA GLY A 10 36.19 -5.15 -16.53
C GLY A 10 36.40 -6.55 -15.94
N PRO A 11 35.88 -6.85 -14.72
CA PRO A 11 35.81 -8.22 -14.24
C PRO A 11 34.94 -9.08 -15.19
N SER A 12 35.22 -10.39 -15.23
CA SER A 12 34.41 -11.33 -16.03
C SER A 12 32.95 -11.36 -15.56
N GLU A 13 31.98 -11.69 -16.43
CA GLU A 13 30.56 -11.81 -16.02
C GLU A 13 30.37 -12.74 -14.81
N TYR A 14 31.14 -13.83 -14.76
CA TYR A 14 31.12 -14.76 -13.64
C TYR A 14 31.57 -14.08 -12.33
N GLU A 15 32.67 -13.33 -12.37
CA GLU A 15 33.17 -12.60 -11.22
C GLU A 15 32.21 -11.50 -10.79
N ARG A 16 31.63 -10.76 -11.75
CA ARG A 16 30.62 -9.71 -11.50
C ARG A 16 29.47 -10.22 -10.64
N ALA A 17 28.98 -11.43 -10.93
CA ALA A 17 27.85 -12.04 -10.24
C ALA A 17 28.24 -12.79 -8.95
N SER A 18 29.51 -13.19 -8.79
CA SER A 18 29.91 -14.13 -7.72
C SER A 18 30.90 -13.57 -6.70
N TYR A 19 31.49 -12.40 -6.94
CA TYR A 19 32.59 -11.87 -6.12
C TYR A 19 32.22 -11.64 -4.65
N TYR A 20 30.97 -11.22 -4.41
CA TYR A 20 30.42 -10.89 -3.10
C TYR A 20 29.61 -12.04 -2.47
N ASN A 21 29.80 -13.27 -2.96
CA ASN A 21 29.11 -14.45 -2.47
C ASN A 21 29.17 -14.59 -0.94
N GLY A 22 28.01 -14.73 -0.30
CA GLY A 22 27.88 -14.88 1.16
C GLY A 22 27.64 -13.61 1.96
N ILE A 23 27.68 -12.42 1.35
CA ILE A 23 27.43 -11.15 2.07
C ILE A 23 25.97 -10.99 2.48
N THR A 24 25.05 -11.50 1.67
CA THR A 24 23.60 -11.52 1.92
C THR A 24 23.11 -12.98 1.99
N GLY A 25 21.89 -13.23 2.46
CA GLY A 25 21.25 -14.54 2.30
C GLY A 25 20.84 -14.78 0.84
N ASP A 26 20.67 -16.04 0.45
CA ASP A 26 19.95 -16.47 -0.76
C ASP A 26 20.50 -15.99 -2.13
N SER A 27 21.81 -15.96 -2.30
CA SER A 27 22.48 -15.67 -3.60
C SER A 27 22.24 -14.26 -4.18
N ASP A 28 21.55 -13.37 -3.45
CA ASP A 28 21.23 -11.99 -3.87
C ASP A 28 22.30 -11.00 -3.41
N HIS A 29 23.53 -11.17 -3.91
CA HIS A 29 24.69 -10.37 -3.52
C HIS A 29 24.90 -9.19 -4.47
N PRO A 30 25.58 -8.11 -4.03
CA PRO A 30 25.85 -6.97 -4.90
C PRO A 30 26.60 -7.36 -6.18
N VAL A 31 26.33 -6.66 -7.27
CA VAL A 31 27.07 -6.82 -8.53
C VAL A 31 28.38 -6.04 -8.46
N LEU A 32 29.51 -6.71 -8.70
CA LEU A 32 30.81 -6.05 -8.80
C LEU A 32 30.91 -5.29 -10.14
N VAL A 33 31.30 -4.02 -10.07
CA VAL A 33 31.57 -3.16 -11.23
C VAL A 33 33.07 -3.13 -11.54
N TYR A 34 33.91 -2.96 -10.51
CA TYR A 34 35.36 -2.86 -10.65
C TYR A 34 36.05 -3.12 -9.30
N ARG A 35 37.29 -3.64 -9.32
CA ARG A 35 38.16 -3.67 -8.14
C ARG A 35 39.60 -3.37 -8.53
N SER A 36 40.32 -2.58 -7.72
CA SER A 36 41.65 -2.10 -8.08
C SER A 36 42.74 -3.17 -8.07
N ASP A 37 42.50 -4.28 -7.36
CA ASP A 37 43.43 -5.40 -7.25
C ASP A 37 43.13 -6.54 -8.22
N PHE A 38 42.26 -6.33 -9.22
CA PHE A 38 41.82 -7.40 -10.13
C PHE A 38 42.97 -8.08 -10.88
N ALA A 39 44.02 -7.32 -11.21
CA ALA A 39 45.20 -7.82 -11.92
C ALA A 39 46.18 -8.58 -11.01
N THR A 40 46.26 -8.23 -9.73
CA THR A 40 47.20 -8.82 -8.76
C THR A 40 46.59 -9.97 -7.97
N THR A 41 45.26 -10.00 -7.85
CA THR A 41 44.51 -10.98 -7.08
C THR A 41 43.42 -11.60 -7.96
N PRO A 42 43.71 -12.62 -8.79
CA PRO A 42 42.69 -13.23 -9.66
C PRO A 42 41.54 -13.86 -8.87
N PHE A 43 40.30 -13.69 -9.34
CA PHE A 43 39.15 -14.36 -8.72
C PHE A 43 39.04 -15.79 -9.25
N PRO A 44 39.08 -16.82 -8.39
CA PRO A 44 39.07 -18.21 -8.84
C PRO A 44 37.72 -18.57 -9.46
N LYS A 45 37.73 -19.11 -10.68
CA LYS A 45 36.56 -19.77 -11.27
C LYS A 45 36.58 -21.25 -10.85
N PRO A 46 35.60 -21.73 -10.04
CA PRO A 46 35.54 -23.11 -9.60
C PRO A 46 35.49 -24.07 -10.81
N THR A 47 36.36 -25.08 -10.83
CA THR A 47 36.37 -26.12 -11.87
C THR A 47 36.22 -27.50 -11.23
N GLY A 48 35.31 -28.32 -11.77
CA GLY A 48 35.06 -29.69 -11.29
C GLY A 48 33.81 -29.85 -10.40
N ARG A 49 33.49 -31.11 -10.07
CA ARG A 49 32.20 -31.52 -9.44
C ARG A 49 32.05 -31.10 -7.96
N HIS A 50 33.13 -30.67 -7.31
CA HIS A 50 33.19 -30.34 -5.88
C HIS A 50 33.73 -28.94 -5.61
N ALA A 51 33.80 -28.08 -6.62
CA ALA A 51 34.36 -26.74 -6.48
C ALA A 51 33.29 -25.78 -5.93
N SER A 52 33.62 -25.04 -4.86
CA SER A 52 32.71 -24.10 -4.20
C SER A 52 33.13 -22.66 -4.45
N ILE A 53 32.13 -21.77 -4.56
CA ILE A 53 32.37 -20.32 -4.65
C ILE A 53 32.83 -19.83 -3.26
N PRO A 54 33.90 -19.02 -3.17
CA PRO A 54 34.33 -18.46 -1.89
C PRO A 54 33.18 -17.71 -1.20
N ILE A 55 32.96 -18.00 0.09
CA ILE A 55 31.94 -17.32 0.92
C ILE A 55 32.65 -16.19 1.67
N LYS A 56 32.07 -14.99 1.65
CA LYS A 56 32.61 -13.79 2.28
C LYS A 56 31.66 -13.25 3.36
N SER A 57 32.23 -12.67 4.41
CA SER A 57 31.52 -11.79 5.33
C SER A 57 32.18 -10.41 5.35
N VAL A 58 31.37 -9.36 5.54
CA VAL A 58 31.86 -7.98 5.67
C VAL A 58 32.19 -7.69 7.12
N ARG A 59 33.33 -7.04 7.37
CA ARG A 59 33.80 -6.62 8.69
C ARG A 59 34.18 -5.15 8.68
N GLY A 60 34.16 -4.54 9.86
CA GLY A 60 34.64 -3.17 10.07
C GLY A 60 36.15 -3.05 9.85
N VAL A 61 36.59 -1.84 9.53
CA VAL A 61 38.00 -1.49 9.38
C VAL A 61 38.53 -0.99 10.72
N PHE A 62 39.37 -1.78 11.38
CA PHE A 62 40.03 -1.44 12.64
C PHE A 62 41.55 -1.61 12.51
N ASP A 63 42.31 -0.82 13.26
CA ASP A 63 43.77 -0.89 13.37
C ASP A 63 44.53 -0.79 12.03
N THR A 64 44.01 0.00 11.08
CA THR A 64 44.65 0.26 9.79
C THR A 64 45.10 1.72 9.66
N PRO A 65 46.06 2.04 8.78
CA PRO A 65 46.40 3.42 8.45
C PRO A 65 45.18 4.27 8.05
N LEU A 66 44.17 3.66 7.41
CA LEU A 66 42.94 4.35 7.00
C LEU A 66 42.20 4.96 8.19
N ASN A 67 42.20 4.31 9.37
CA ASN A 67 41.53 4.81 10.57
C ASN A 67 42.07 6.17 11.04
N ARG A 68 43.36 6.46 10.80
CA ARG A 68 44.01 7.71 11.24
C ARG A 68 43.72 8.89 10.33
N VAL A 69 43.32 8.61 9.09
CA VAL A 69 43.25 9.63 8.02
C VAL A 69 41.86 9.77 7.44
N TRP A 70 40.91 8.89 7.81
CA TRP A 70 39.58 8.84 7.21
C TRP A 70 38.80 10.16 7.33
N ASP A 71 38.92 10.87 8.46
CA ASP A 71 38.23 12.15 8.68
C ASP A 71 38.63 13.22 7.65
N THR A 72 39.84 13.11 7.08
CA THR A 72 40.33 13.98 5.99
C THR A 72 40.13 13.33 4.63
N ALA A 73 40.60 12.09 4.45
CA ALA A 73 40.61 11.40 3.16
C ALA A 73 39.19 11.03 2.67
N GLY A 74 38.27 10.69 3.57
CA GLY A 74 36.89 10.33 3.22
C GLY A 74 36.14 11.44 2.48
N PRO A 75 36.07 12.67 3.04
CA PRO A 75 35.52 13.83 2.34
C PRO A 75 36.22 14.14 1.00
N GLU A 76 37.55 14.06 0.93
CA GLU A 76 38.28 14.31 -0.31
C GLU A 76 37.97 13.25 -1.39
N ILE A 77 37.84 11.97 -1.02
CA ILE A 77 37.42 10.89 -1.93
C ILE A 77 36.00 11.16 -2.45
N ARG A 78 35.08 11.55 -1.56
CA ARG A 78 33.72 11.94 -1.96
C ARG A 78 33.73 13.08 -2.98
N ASP A 79 34.54 14.10 -2.74
CA ASP A 79 34.60 15.28 -3.60
C ASP A 79 35.24 14.96 -4.96
N LEU A 80 36.19 14.02 -4.98
CA LEU A 80 36.78 13.47 -6.21
C LEU A 80 35.74 12.74 -7.05
N ILE A 81 34.95 11.85 -6.44
CA ILE A 81 33.88 11.11 -7.12
C ILE A 81 32.83 12.08 -7.67
N LYS A 82 32.45 13.10 -6.89
CA LYS A 82 31.53 14.17 -7.33
C LYS A 82 32.06 14.95 -8.53
N ALA A 83 33.35 15.32 -8.52
CA ALA A 83 33.97 16.08 -9.61
C ALA A 83 33.95 15.31 -10.95
N ARG A 84 33.81 13.98 -10.90
CA ARG A 84 33.70 13.10 -12.08
C ARG A 84 32.25 12.87 -12.52
N ASN A 85 31.27 13.55 -11.92
CA ASN A 85 29.83 13.41 -12.19
C ASN A 85 29.33 11.96 -12.10
N ILE A 86 29.88 11.18 -11.17
CA ILE A 86 29.44 9.80 -10.93
C ILE A 86 28.19 9.81 -10.04
N ASP A 87 27.18 9.03 -10.42
CA ASP A 87 25.97 8.79 -9.64
C ASP A 87 26.21 7.75 -8.54
N TRP A 88 26.88 8.18 -7.46
CA TRP A 88 27.27 7.36 -6.33
C TRP A 88 26.19 7.33 -5.24
N THR A 89 26.08 6.19 -4.56
CA THR A 89 25.06 5.94 -3.52
C THR A 89 25.65 5.73 -2.13
N SER A 90 26.89 5.24 -2.02
CA SER A 90 27.63 5.14 -0.75
C SER A 90 29.14 5.10 -0.94
N ILE A 91 29.90 5.41 0.12
CA ILE A 91 31.36 5.24 0.20
C ILE A 91 31.66 4.65 1.57
N ASP A 92 31.95 3.35 1.61
CA ASP A 92 32.02 2.59 2.86
C ASP A 92 33.43 2.01 3.07
N PRO A 93 34.11 2.28 4.19
CA PRO A 93 35.29 1.52 4.59
C PRO A 93 34.90 0.10 5.01
N ALA A 94 35.44 -0.92 4.36
CA ALA A 94 35.12 -2.32 4.62
C ALA A 94 36.36 -3.21 4.65
N ARG A 95 36.23 -4.40 5.26
CA ARG A 95 37.15 -5.54 5.02
C ARG A 95 36.33 -6.79 4.74
N PHE A 96 36.75 -7.57 3.77
CA PHE A 96 36.11 -8.85 3.46
C PHE A 96 36.87 -10.01 4.08
N PHE A 97 36.18 -10.83 4.86
CA PHE A 97 36.72 -12.09 5.36
C PHE A 97 36.24 -13.23 4.48
N THR A 98 37.17 -13.96 3.86
CA THR A 98 36.87 -15.13 3.05
C THR A 98 36.93 -16.39 3.91
N HIS A 99 35.81 -17.09 4.02
CA HIS A 99 35.68 -18.32 4.80
C HIS A 99 36.37 -19.49 4.09
N ALA A 100 36.95 -20.40 4.86
CA ALA A 100 37.47 -21.65 4.33
C ALA A 100 36.31 -22.52 3.80
N PRO A 101 36.54 -23.36 2.77
CA PRO A 101 35.53 -24.28 2.26
C PRO A 101 34.97 -25.16 3.39
N PRO A 102 33.66 -25.49 3.36
CA PRO A 102 33.08 -26.43 4.30
C PRO A 102 33.84 -27.77 4.29
N GLY A 103 34.33 -28.21 5.45
CA GLY A 103 35.08 -29.46 5.61
C GLY A 103 36.61 -29.36 5.49
N ALA A 104 37.17 -28.16 5.29
CA ALA A 104 38.62 -27.92 5.37
C ALA A 104 39.00 -27.39 6.78
N GLU A 105 40.04 -27.95 7.41
CA GLU A 105 40.63 -27.45 8.67
C GLU A 105 41.50 -26.18 8.45
N GLY A 106 40.96 -25.20 7.72
CA GLY A 106 41.63 -23.93 7.43
C GLY A 106 41.01 -22.76 8.19
N LYS A 107 41.84 -21.86 8.75
CA LYS A 107 41.37 -20.54 9.20
C LYS A 107 41.13 -19.67 7.96
N GLY A 108 39.94 -19.08 7.84
CA GLY A 108 39.64 -18.13 6.76
C GLY A 108 40.58 -16.91 6.76
N SER A 109 40.61 -16.16 5.67
CA SER A 109 41.53 -15.04 5.47
C SER A 109 40.81 -13.69 5.52
N LEU A 110 41.40 -12.71 6.19
CA LEU A 110 40.90 -11.33 6.20
C LEU A 110 41.64 -10.52 5.12
N GLY A 111 40.88 -10.02 4.13
CA GLY A 111 41.41 -9.20 3.04
C GLY A 111 41.89 -7.81 3.48
N PRO A 112 42.43 -7.01 2.55
CA PRO A 112 42.90 -5.65 2.82
C PRO A 112 41.76 -4.72 3.26
N ALA A 113 42.11 -3.49 3.66
CA ALA A 113 41.13 -2.42 3.79
C ALA A 113 40.58 -2.06 2.41
N VAL A 114 39.27 -1.88 2.30
CA VAL A 114 38.58 -1.58 1.05
C VAL A 114 37.81 -0.28 1.17
N ILE A 115 37.97 0.61 0.20
CA ILE A 115 37.00 1.69 -0.06
C ILE A 115 35.93 1.11 -0.97
N TRP A 116 34.76 0.83 -0.40
CA TRP A 116 33.67 0.13 -1.06
C TRP A 116 32.61 1.13 -1.54
N VAL A 117 32.69 1.50 -2.81
CA VAL A 117 31.85 2.54 -3.43
C VAL A 117 30.60 1.92 -4.02
N GLY A 118 29.43 2.42 -3.62
CA GLY A 118 28.14 2.09 -4.23
C GLY A 118 27.81 3.06 -5.37
N VAL A 119 27.30 2.54 -6.49
CA VAL A 119 26.78 3.32 -7.62
C VAL A 119 25.41 2.81 -8.06
N THR A 120 24.60 3.69 -8.63
CA THR A 120 23.32 3.30 -9.24
C THR A 120 23.55 2.21 -10.32
N PRO A 121 22.73 1.15 -10.39
CA PRO A 121 22.90 0.09 -11.38
C PRO A 121 23.06 0.63 -12.80
N SER A 122 24.04 0.10 -13.54
CA SER A 122 24.38 0.53 -14.90
C SER A 122 24.77 2.00 -15.09
N SER A 123 24.98 2.79 -14.02
CA SER A 123 25.34 4.22 -14.15
C SER A 123 26.84 4.45 -14.42
N THR A 124 27.69 3.49 -14.05
CA THR A 124 29.15 3.64 -14.09
C THR A 124 29.81 2.45 -14.77
N SER A 125 30.72 2.72 -15.72
CA SER A 125 31.50 1.69 -16.42
C SER A 125 32.73 1.27 -15.62
N SER A 126 33.22 0.04 -15.82
CA SER A 126 34.46 -0.43 -15.19
C SER A 126 35.69 0.41 -15.58
N ASN A 127 35.73 1.00 -16.78
CA ASN A 127 36.81 1.90 -17.19
C ASN A 127 36.79 3.20 -16.38
N THR A 128 35.63 3.83 -16.23
CA THR A 128 35.46 5.03 -15.40
C THR A 128 35.81 4.74 -13.95
N ALA A 129 35.32 3.61 -13.41
CA ALA A 129 35.66 3.18 -12.06
C ALA A 129 37.17 2.94 -11.89
N HIS A 130 37.85 2.38 -12.89
CA HIS A 130 39.31 2.21 -12.88
C HIS A 130 40.06 3.54 -12.79
N GLU A 131 39.74 4.50 -13.66
CA GLU A 131 40.37 5.83 -13.68
C GLU A 131 40.22 6.55 -12.34
N VAL A 132 39.00 6.59 -11.81
CA VAL A 132 38.71 7.24 -10.53
C VAL A 132 39.39 6.51 -9.37
N SER A 133 39.49 5.18 -9.44
CA SER A 133 40.21 4.40 -8.42
C SER A 133 41.70 4.75 -8.37
N GLN A 134 42.34 5.08 -9.51
CA GLN A 134 43.75 5.51 -9.50
C GLN A 134 43.93 6.82 -8.73
N ASP A 135 43.04 7.78 -8.94
CA ASP A 135 43.10 9.06 -8.24
C ASP A 135 42.83 8.88 -6.73
N ILE A 136 41.88 8.02 -6.36
CA ILE A 136 41.59 7.66 -4.96
C ILE A 136 42.81 7.00 -4.30
N LEU A 137 43.46 6.05 -4.97
CA LEU A 137 44.65 5.37 -4.46
C LEU A 137 45.82 6.35 -4.28
N ALA A 138 46.03 7.26 -5.23
CA ALA A 138 47.06 8.31 -5.12
C ALA A 138 46.79 9.25 -3.94
N LEU A 139 45.52 9.60 -3.70
CA LEU A 139 45.10 10.40 -2.56
C LEU A 139 45.33 9.68 -1.22
N LEU A 140 44.97 8.40 -1.14
CA LEU A 140 45.19 7.58 0.05
C LEU A 140 46.69 7.43 0.36
N LEU A 141 47.50 7.19 -0.68
CA LEU A 141 48.96 7.12 -0.56
C LEU A 141 49.57 8.42 -0.02
N ARG A 142 49.15 9.57 -0.55
CA ARG A 142 49.61 10.90 -0.06
C ARG A 142 49.26 11.14 1.41
N ASN A 143 48.17 10.57 1.87
CA ASN A 143 47.74 10.65 3.26
C ASN A 143 48.37 9.56 4.15
N GLY A 144 49.20 8.66 3.61
CA GLY A 144 49.85 7.58 4.37
C GLY A 144 48.98 6.34 4.59
N ALA A 145 47.89 6.19 3.83
CA ALA A 145 47.04 5.01 3.83
C ALA A 145 47.43 4.04 2.69
N GLU A 146 48.48 3.27 2.92
CA GLU A 146 48.96 2.23 2.00
C GLU A 146 48.19 0.91 2.12
N GLY A 147 48.20 0.10 1.07
CA GLY A 147 47.61 -1.26 1.08
C GLY A 147 46.08 -1.30 1.05
N VAL A 148 45.43 -0.20 0.66
CA VAL A 148 43.98 -0.11 0.49
C VAL A 148 43.59 -0.53 -0.94
N VAL A 149 42.46 -1.22 -1.08
CA VAL A 149 41.84 -1.56 -2.37
C VAL A 149 40.60 -0.71 -2.57
N VAL A 150 40.29 -0.34 -3.81
CA VAL A 150 39.03 0.33 -4.16
C VAL A 150 38.15 -0.66 -4.90
N GLU A 151 36.94 -0.88 -4.40
CA GLU A 151 35.95 -1.77 -5.01
C GLU A 151 34.65 -1.00 -5.28
N TRP A 152 34.05 -1.24 -6.43
CA TRP A 152 32.82 -0.60 -6.90
C TRP A 152 31.72 -1.64 -7.05
N ARG A 153 30.54 -1.35 -6.49
CA ARG A 153 29.36 -2.20 -6.58
C ARG A 153 28.14 -1.44 -7.07
N GLU A 154 27.22 -2.15 -7.68
CA GLU A 154 25.86 -1.63 -7.84
C GLU A 154 25.14 -1.64 -6.49
N ALA A 155 24.58 -0.51 -6.09
CA ALA A 155 23.85 -0.35 -4.84
C ALA A 155 22.82 0.78 -4.95
N VAL A 156 21.58 0.52 -4.54
CA VAL A 156 20.51 1.51 -4.47
C VAL A 156 20.17 1.78 -3.00
N PRO A 157 20.11 3.04 -2.54
CA PRO A 157 19.72 3.33 -1.16
C PRO A 157 18.25 2.93 -0.94
N TRP A 158 18.01 2.12 0.09
CA TRP A 158 16.66 1.76 0.52
C TRP A 158 16.32 2.45 1.84
N ARG A 159 15.15 3.12 1.90
CA ARG A 159 14.66 3.71 3.15
C ARG A 159 13.93 2.62 3.94
N LEU A 160 14.25 2.50 5.23
CA LEU A 160 13.62 1.53 6.13
C LEU A 160 12.14 1.82 6.42
N ALA A 161 11.64 3.01 6.04
CA ALA A 161 10.22 3.31 6.06
C ALA A 161 9.64 3.04 4.66
N GLY A 162 8.66 2.13 4.59
CA GLY A 162 7.92 1.86 3.37
C GLY A 162 7.29 3.09 2.70
N PRO A 163 6.91 2.99 1.42
CA PRO A 163 6.31 4.10 0.67
C PRO A 163 5.03 4.64 1.35
N PRO A 164 4.73 5.95 1.28
CA PRO A 164 3.43 6.46 1.72
C PRO A 164 2.29 5.84 0.90
N LEU A 165 1.08 5.78 1.46
CA LEU A 165 -0.13 5.38 0.76
C LEU A 165 -0.30 6.21 -0.51
N LEU A 166 -0.73 5.53 -1.58
CA LEU A 166 -0.94 6.12 -2.88
C LEU A 166 -2.03 7.19 -2.81
N SER A 167 -1.87 8.23 -3.61
CA SER A 167 -2.90 9.25 -3.75
C SER A 167 -4.05 8.73 -4.61
N HIS A 168 -5.27 9.19 -4.29
CA HIS A 168 -6.42 8.97 -5.16
C HIS A 168 -6.19 9.63 -6.52
N VAL A 169 -6.72 9.01 -7.57
CA VAL A 169 -6.66 9.55 -8.94
C VAL A 169 -8.04 9.59 -9.58
N GLY A 170 -8.23 10.54 -10.50
CA GLY A 170 -9.47 10.71 -11.24
C GLY A 170 -9.77 9.53 -12.18
N SER A 171 -11.02 9.46 -12.64
CA SER A 171 -11.52 8.36 -13.48
C SER A 171 -10.83 8.21 -14.83
N THR A 172 -10.18 9.27 -15.31
CA THR A 172 -9.40 9.24 -16.56
C THR A 172 -8.06 8.52 -16.42
N ASN A 173 -7.56 8.34 -15.20
CA ASN A 173 -6.36 7.56 -14.97
C ASN A 173 -6.73 6.06 -15.01
N ALA A 174 -6.05 5.28 -15.84
CA ALA A 174 -6.37 3.86 -16.06
C ALA A 174 -6.33 3.02 -14.77
N THR A 175 -5.53 3.44 -13.80
CA THR A 175 -5.26 2.66 -12.59
C THR A 175 -6.21 2.96 -11.42
N HIS A 176 -7.16 3.89 -11.59
CA HIS A 176 -7.98 4.45 -10.51
C HIS A 176 -8.68 3.40 -9.63
N HIS A 177 -9.20 2.32 -10.25
CA HIS A 177 -9.98 1.29 -9.56
C HIS A 177 -9.09 0.23 -8.90
N VAL A 178 -7.94 -0.09 -9.51
CA VAL A 178 -7.03 -1.13 -9.00
C VAL A 178 -6.05 -0.63 -7.95
N ARG A 179 -5.80 0.68 -7.81
CA ARG A 179 -4.90 1.20 -6.75
C ARG A 179 -5.58 1.44 -5.40
N ARG A 180 -6.92 1.41 -5.35
CA ARG A 180 -7.72 1.85 -4.19
C ARG A 180 -7.32 1.19 -2.86
N PHE A 181 -6.85 -0.06 -2.91
CA PHE A 181 -6.46 -0.84 -1.73
C PHE A 181 -5.20 -0.32 -1.02
N LEU A 182 -4.48 0.62 -1.64
CA LEU A 182 -3.31 1.31 -1.07
C LEU A 182 -3.54 2.82 -0.95
N THR A 183 -4.78 3.29 -0.99
CA THR A 183 -5.13 4.71 -0.76
C THR A 183 -5.66 4.90 0.66
N PRO A 184 -5.55 6.11 1.25
CA PRO A 184 -6.09 6.37 2.58
C PRO A 184 -7.59 6.70 2.59
N LEU A 185 -8.30 6.50 1.48
CA LEU A 185 -9.76 6.68 1.44
C LEU A 185 -10.47 5.60 2.25
N LEU A 186 -11.76 5.81 2.54
CA LEU A 186 -12.60 4.79 3.14
C LEU A 186 -12.66 3.56 2.21
N GLY A 187 -12.85 2.38 2.79
CA GLY A 187 -12.71 1.11 2.06
C GLY A 187 -11.29 0.53 2.08
N VAL A 188 -10.31 1.25 2.66
CA VAL A 188 -8.94 0.73 2.79
C VAL A 188 -8.91 -0.53 3.67
N PRO A 189 -8.31 -1.62 3.17
CA PRO A 189 -8.23 -2.88 3.90
C PRO A 189 -7.20 -2.83 5.03
N LEU A 190 -7.58 -3.38 6.18
CA LEU A 190 -6.76 -3.41 7.37
C LEU A 190 -6.51 -4.84 7.85
N THR A 191 -5.33 -5.07 8.42
CA THR A 191 -4.99 -6.26 9.19
C THR A 191 -4.12 -5.86 10.37
N ALA A 192 -4.29 -6.52 11.51
CA ALA A 192 -3.34 -6.40 12.61
C ALA A 192 -2.14 -7.34 12.39
N GLU A 193 -1.00 -6.99 12.97
CA GLU A 193 0.15 -7.89 13.06
C GLU A 193 -0.22 -9.19 13.81
N GLY A 194 0.18 -10.34 13.24
CA GLY A 194 -0.14 -11.66 13.78
C GLY A 194 -1.59 -12.13 13.53
N MET A 195 -2.33 -11.43 12.67
CA MET A 195 -3.70 -11.76 12.28
C MET A 195 -3.81 -12.11 10.79
N ASP A 196 -2.96 -13.02 10.29
CA ASP A 196 -2.78 -13.30 8.85
C ASP A 196 -4.08 -13.67 8.09
N ASP A 197 -5.04 -14.28 8.79
CA ASP A 197 -6.33 -14.70 8.24
C ASP A 197 -7.50 -13.75 8.50
N ALA A 198 -7.33 -12.75 9.38
CA ALA A 198 -8.38 -11.82 9.75
C ALA A 198 -8.08 -10.44 9.16
N GLN A 199 -8.99 -9.97 8.31
CA GLN A 199 -8.90 -8.68 7.66
C GLN A 199 -10.23 -7.96 7.82
N GLY A 200 -10.16 -6.64 7.80
CA GLY A 200 -11.32 -5.78 7.83
C GLY A 200 -11.10 -4.55 6.98
N THR A 201 -11.92 -3.55 7.24
CA THR A 201 -11.95 -2.28 6.53
C THR A 201 -11.84 -1.15 7.55
N LEU A 202 -11.17 -0.07 7.17
CA LEU A 202 -11.21 1.17 7.93
C LEU A 202 -12.64 1.71 7.99
N THR A 203 -13.08 2.09 9.19
CA THR A 203 -14.33 2.80 9.43
C THR A 203 -14.18 4.28 9.15
N LEU A 204 -13.27 4.95 9.85
CA LEU A 204 -13.07 6.38 9.70
C LEU A 204 -11.72 6.82 10.27
N TRP A 205 -11.29 8.01 9.87
CA TRP A 205 -10.22 8.78 10.46
C TRP A 205 -10.78 9.81 11.44
N PHE A 206 -10.00 10.17 12.47
CA PHE A 206 -10.29 11.34 13.28
C PHE A 206 -9.02 12.01 13.79
N HIS A 207 -9.09 13.32 14.00
CA HIS A 207 -8.04 14.12 14.64
C HIS A 207 -8.26 14.17 16.14
N GLU A 208 -7.19 14.00 16.92
CA GLU A 208 -7.25 14.12 18.38
C GLU A 208 -7.51 15.55 18.83
N ASN A 209 -7.01 16.54 18.08
CA ASN A 209 -7.02 18.00 18.32
C ASN A 209 -6.37 18.45 19.63
N LYS A 210 -6.77 17.86 20.75
CA LYS A 210 -6.14 18.06 22.05
C LYS A 210 -5.93 16.74 22.75
N ASP A 211 -4.79 16.62 23.43
CA ASP A 211 -4.54 15.46 24.28
C ASP A 211 -5.43 15.49 25.54
N LYS A 212 -5.36 14.41 26.33
CA LYS A 212 -6.09 14.27 27.61
C LYS A 212 -5.75 15.36 28.65
N CYS A 213 -4.69 16.12 28.46
CA CYS A 213 -4.29 17.23 29.32
C CYS A 213 -4.74 18.59 28.76
N GLY A 214 -5.44 18.61 27.61
CA GLY A 214 -5.90 19.81 26.93
C GLY A 214 -4.85 20.49 26.04
N ASN A 215 -3.66 19.90 25.86
CA ASN A 215 -2.63 20.48 24.99
C ASN A 215 -2.95 20.21 23.52
N PRO A 216 -2.62 21.12 22.58
CA PRO A 216 -2.77 20.88 21.16
C PRO A 216 -2.10 19.57 20.72
N SER A 217 -2.82 18.79 19.92
CA SER A 217 -2.36 17.52 19.37
C SER A 217 -2.65 17.45 17.87
N ASN A 218 -1.63 17.11 17.10
CA ASN A 218 -1.71 16.90 15.66
C ASN A 218 -1.90 15.40 15.30
N LYS A 219 -2.22 14.55 16.28
CA LYS A 219 -2.37 13.12 16.04
C LYS A 219 -3.64 12.82 15.27
N VAL A 220 -3.49 11.95 14.28
CA VAL A 220 -4.59 11.34 13.54
C VAL A 220 -4.70 9.88 13.92
N TYR A 221 -5.93 9.41 14.11
CA TYR A 221 -6.24 8.03 14.44
C TYR A 221 -7.12 7.43 13.35
N GLY A 222 -6.94 6.14 13.09
CA GLY A 222 -7.86 5.34 12.29
C GLY A 222 -8.69 4.42 13.19
N VAL A 223 -9.94 4.18 12.80
CA VAL A 223 -10.90 3.34 13.51
C VAL A 223 -11.30 2.14 12.67
N SER A 224 -11.40 0.97 13.28
CA SER A 224 -12.05 -0.23 12.72
C SER A 224 -12.69 -1.03 13.86
N ASN A 225 -13.20 -2.24 13.59
CA ASN A 225 -13.70 -3.10 14.66
C ASN A 225 -12.55 -3.63 15.56
N CYS A 226 -12.87 -3.93 16.82
CA CYS A 226 -11.93 -4.57 17.74
C CYS A 226 -11.48 -5.93 17.20
N HIS A 227 -12.42 -6.75 16.68
CA HIS A 227 -12.08 -8.06 16.11
C HIS A 227 -11.26 -8.00 14.80
N VAL A 228 -11.15 -6.84 14.17
CA VAL A 228 -10.28 -6.62 13.00
C VAL A 228 -8.87 -6.28 13.44
N LEU A 229 -8.73 -5.45 14.48
CA LEU A 229 -7.43 -4.93 14.92
C LEU A 229 -6.81 -5.73 16.08
N ARG A 230 -7.52 -6.70 16.64
CA ARG A 230 -7.04 -7.49 17.77
C ARG A 230 -7.62 -8.91 17.81
N LYS A 231 -6.75 -9.87 18.16
CA LYS A 231 -7.11 -11.29 18.28
C LYS A 231 -7.90 -11.60 19.55
N ASP A 232 -7.45 -11.07 20.69
CA ASP A 232 -8.19 -11.16 21.94
C ASP A 232 -9.15 -9.97 22.03
N THR A 233 -10.44 -10.26 21.94
CA THR A 233 -11.52 -9.26 21.95
C THR A 233 -12.26 -9.23 23.29
N THR A 234 -11.80 -10.01 24.27
CA THR A 234 -12.54 -10.23 25.54
C THR A 234 -12.10 -9.33 26.67
N VAL A 235 -10.97 -8.64 26.51
CA VAL A 235 -10.39 -7.75 27.52
C VAL A 235 -10.08 -6.40 26.91
N ASP A 236 -10.08 -5.35 27.72
CA ASP A 236 -9.67 -4.03 27.27
C ASP A 236 -8.17 -4.01 26.92
N TYR A 237 -7.83 -3.24 25.89
CA TYR A 237 -6.46 -2.93 25.53
C TYR A 237 -6.26 -1.43 25.45
N GLU A 238 -5.21 -0.96 26.12
CA GLU A 238 -4.67 0.37 25.96
C GLU A 238 -3.15 0.29 25.89
N HIS A 239 -2.59 0.87 24.84
CA HIS A 239 -1.14 0.82 24.62
C HIS A 239 -0.40 1.63 25.68
N ARG A 240 0.46 0.96 26.44
CA ARG A 240 1.32 1.58 27.46
C ARG A 240 2.66 1.94 26.85
N GLY A 241 3.18 3.13 27.17
CA GLY A 241 4.51 3.55 26.72
C GLY A 241 5.58 2.53 27.10
N GLY A 242 6.37 2.09 26.13
CA GLY A 242 7.40 1.06 26.30
C GLY A 242 6.96 -0.38 26.02
N ALA A 243 5.65 -0.64 25.84
CA ALA A 243 5.19 -1.94 25.36
C ALA A 243 5.47 -2.11 23.84
N PRO A 244 5.61 -3.35 23.34
CA PRO A 244 5.67 -3.62 21.91
C PRO A 244 4.50 -2.98 21.15
N MET A 245 4.78 -2.45 19.96
CA MET A 245 3.76 -1.86 19.11
C MET A 245 3.01 -2.96 18.38
N ASN A 246 1.71 -3.09 18.64
CA ASN A 246 0.85 -3.93 17.81
C ASN A 246 0.58 -3.20 16.49
N HIS A 247 1.34 -3.53 15.46
CA HIS A 247 1.26 -2.82 14.18
C HIS A 247 -0.07 -3.05 13.47
N VAL A 248 -0.61 -1.99 12.88
CA VAL A 248 -1.75 -2.04 11.97
C VAL A 248 -1.23 -1.83 10.55
N ARG A 249 -1.65 -2.71 9.64
CA ARG A 249 -1.12 -2.77 8.28
C ARG A 249 -2.21 -2.55 7.25
N VAL A 250 -1.86 -1.85 6.17
CA VAL A 250 -2.68 -1.81 4.96
C VAL A 250 -2.52 -3.12 4.21
N CYS A 251 -3.62 -3.83 3.95
CA CYS A 251 -3.64 -5.16 3.33
C CYS A 251 -2.80 -6.25 4.04
N GLY A 252 -3.44 -7.34 4.45
CA GLY A 252 -2.71 -8.59 4.66
C GLY A 252 -2.31 -9.25 3.33
N GLU A 253 -1.53 -10.33 3.41
CA GLU A 253 -0.94 -11.00 2.24
C GLU A 253 -1.96 -11.39 1.18
N ARG A 254 -3.06 -12.03 1.59
CA ARG A 254 -4.13 -12.45 0.68
C ARG A 254 -4.78 -11.28 -0.05
N ARG A 255 -4.94 -10.12 0.60
CA ARG A 255 -5.54 -8.95 -0.05
C ARG A 255 -4.55 -8.26 -0.97
N PHE A 256 -3.27 -8.24 -0.59
CA PHE A 256 -2.20 -7.73 -1.43
C PHE A 256 -2.09 -8.53 -2.73
N GLN A 257 -2.06 -9.87 -2.65
CA GLN A 257 -2.05 -10.73 -3.82
C GLN A 257 -3.30 -10.51 -4.69
N ARG A 258 -4.49 -10.43 -4.09
CA ARG A 258 -5.72 -10.10 -4.84
C ARG A 258 -5.61 -8.75 -5.57
N GLY A 259 -4.92 -7.78 -4.98
CA GLY A 259 -4.67 -6.48 -5.59
C GLY A 259 -3.75 -6.57 -6.81
N LEU A 260 -2.70 -7.39 -6.75
CA LEU A 260 -1.86 -7.71 -7.91
C LEU A 260 -2.67 -8.41 -9.00
N ASP A 261 -3.51 -9.39 -8.63
CA ASP A 261 -4.37 -10.12 -9.57
C ASP A 261 -5.39 -9.18 -10.23
N GLU A 262 -5.96 -8.22 -9.49
CA GLU A 262 -6.84 -7.16 -9.99
C GLU A 262 -6.11 -6.29 -11.04
N ILE A 263 -4.85 -5.91 -10.80
CA ILE A 263 -4.02 -5.16 -11.77
C ILE A 263 -3.72 -6.01 -13.01
N THR A 264 -3.31 -7.26 -12.84
CA THR A 264 -3.04 -8.19 -13.96
C THR A 264 -4.27 -8.44 -14.81
N LYS A 265 -5.46 -8.56 -14.20
CA LYS A 265 -6.72 -8.67 -14.91
C LYS A 265 -6.99 -7.40 -15.74
N ALA A 266 -6.82 -6.22 -15.15
CA ALA A 266 -7.01 -4.96 -15.86
C ALA A 266 -6.07 -4.83 -17.07
N LEU A 267 -4.81 -5.27 -16.94
CA LEU A 267 -3.85 -5.35 -18.05
C LEU A 267 -4.35 -6.26 -19.18
N ALA A 268 -4.81 -7.46 -18.85
CA ALA A 268 -5.34 -8.40 -19.83
C ALA A 268 -6.58 -7.85 -20.56
N ASP A 269 -7.49 -7.21 -19.81
CA ASP A 269 -8.69 -6.58 -20.37
C ASP A 269 -8.34 -5.44 -21.34
N GLN A 270 -7.35 -4.59 -21.01
CA GLN A 270 -6.86 -3.56 -21.93
C GLN A 270 -6.15 -4.14 -23.16
N GLY A 271 -5.38 -5.22 -23.01
CA GLY A 271 -4.75 -5.92 -24.13
C GLY A 271 -5.77 -6.46 -25.14
N ILE A 272 -6.89 -7.02 -24.65
CA ILE A 272 -8.00 -7.48 -25.50
C ILE A 272 -8.63 -6.31 -26.26
N LEU A 273 -8.85 -5.17 -25.58
CA LEU A 273 -9.41 -3.97 -26.20
C LEU A 273 -8.46 -3.39 -27.27
N ALA A 274 -7.16 -3.33 -27.00
CA ALA A 274 -6.17 -2.85 -27.95
C ALA A 274 -6.14 -3.71 -29.22
N ASP A 275 -6.10 -5.05 -29.09
CA ASP A 275 -6.19 -5.96 -30.24
C ASP A 275 -7.48 -5.75 -31.04
N PHE A 276 -8.61 -5.63 -30.34
CA PHE A 276 -9.91 -5.40 -30.98
C PHE A 276 -9.92 -4.10 -31.79
N TRP A 277 -9.46 -2.99 -31.21
CA TRP A 277 -9.41 -1.70 -31.92
C TRP A 277 -8.42 -1.71 -33.08
N ALA A 278 -7.27 -2.38 -32.95
CA ALA A 278 -6.31 -2.54 -34.04
C ALA A 278 -6.92 -3.28 -35.24
N ARG A 279 -7.65 -4.37 -34.99
CA ARG A 279 -8.37 -5.11 -36.04
C ARG A 279 -9.47 -4.28 -36.71
N GLU A 280 -10.24 -3.53 -35.93
CA GLU A 280 -11.27 -2.64 -36.48
C GLU A 280 -10.67 -1.51 -37.34
N ILE A 281 -9.51 -0.97 -36.97
CA ILE A 281 -8.79 0.01 -37.81
C ILE A 281 -8.39 -0.60 -39.16
N ILE A 282 -7.86 -1.83 -39.17
CA ILE A 282 -7.51 -2.54 -40.41
C ILE A 282 -8.76 -2.72 -41.29
N ARG A 283 -9.87 -3.16 -40.70
CA ARG A 283 -11.15 -3.33 -41.39
C ARG A 283 -11.67 -2.02 -41.99
N LEU A 284 -11.64 -0.93 -41.23
CA LEU A 284 -12.11 0.39 -41.69
C LEU A 284 -11.25 0.94 -42.83
N ARG A 285 -9.93 0.77 -42.76
CA ARG A 285 -8.99 1.17 -43.83
C ARG A 285 -9.12 0.33 -45.10
N ALA A 286 -9.56 -0.92 -44.98
CA ALA A 286 -9.81 -1.80 -46.12
C ALA A 286 -11.18 -1.55 -46.79
N ASN A 287 -12.02 -0.68 -46.23
CA ASN A 287 -13.34 -0.39 -46.78
C ASN A 287 -13.22 0.32 -48.15
N LYS A 288 -13.98 -0.14 -49.14
CA LYS A 288 -13.99 0.42 -50.51
C LYS A 288 -14.60 1.82 -50.56
N VAL A 289 -15.46 2.17 -49.61
CA VAL A 289 -16.06 3.50 -49.48
C VAL A 289 -15.27 4.28 -48.44
N GLN A 290 -14.44 5.21 -48.92
CA GLN A 290 -13.62 6.10 -48.10
C GLN A 290 -14.27 7.49 -48.06
N ASP A 291 -15.40 7.58 -47.38
CA ASP A 291 -16.12 8.83 -47.19
C ASP A 291 -15.71 9.55 -45.89
N ALA A 292 -16.31 10.72 -45.66
CA ALA A 292 -16.01 11.53 -44.47
C ALA A 292 -16.38 10.82 -43.16
N GLU A 293 -17.35 9.90 -43.18
CA GLU A 293 -17.80 9.18 -41.99
C GLU A 293 -16.83 8.04 -41.65
N ASN A 294 -16.38 7.27 -42.64
CA ASN A 294 -15.34 6.26 -42.44
C ASN A 294 -14.04 6.87 -41.90
N ALA A 295 -13.66 8.07 -42.39
CA ALA A 295 -12.51 8.80 -41.87
C ALA A 295 -12.71 9.26 -40.41
N ARG A 296 -13.93 9.65 -40.01
CA ARG A 296 -14.26 10.02 -38.62
C ARG A 296 -14.23 8.80 -37.71
N GLU A 297 -14.80 7.69 -38.15
CA GLU A 297 -14.81 6.43 -37.41
C GLU A 297 -13.39 5.91 -37.19
N THR A 298 -12.56 5.87 -38.24
CA THR A 298 -11.15 5.47 -38.15
C THR A 298 -10.39 6.32 -37.13
N ARG A 299 -10.60 7.64 -37.11
CA ARG A 299 -9.98 8.54 -36.11
C ARG A 299 -10.45 8.26 -34.68
N ARG A 300 -11.75 7.97 -34.48
CA ARG A 300 -12.29 7.62 -33.16
C ARG A 300 -11.72 6.29 -32.66
N THR A 301 -11.63 5.29 -33.53
CA THR A 301 -11.07 3.98 -33.19
C THR A 301 -9.58 4.07 -32.91
N GLN A 302 -8.83 4.90 -33.65
CA GLN A 302 -7.41 5.16 -33.35
C GLN A 302 -7.23 5.73 -31.94
N ARG A 303 -8.03 6.73 -31.54
CA ARG A 303 -7.97 7.26 -30.16
C ARG A 303 -8.21 6.18 -29.11
N LYS A 304 -9.20 5.31 -29.31
CA LYS A 304 -9.46 4.19 -28.38
C LYS A 304 -8.29 3.20 -28.29
N LEU A 305 -7.58 2.96 -29.39
CA LEU A 305 -6.36 2.15 -29.38
C LEU A 305 -5.24 2.86 -28.62
N ASP A 306 -5.05 4.15 -28.84
CA ASP A 306 -4.04 4.96 -28.16
C ASP A 306 -4.33 5.00 -26.64
N ASP A 307 -5.58 5.24 -26.24
CA ASP A 307 -6.04 5.23 -24.84
C ASP A 307 -5.79 3.86 -24.17
N ALA A 308 -6.06 2.76 -24.89
CA ALA A 308 -5.81 1.40 -24.36
C ALA A 308 -4.31 1.12 -24.18
N ASN A 309 -3.46 1.57 -25.10
CA ASN A 309 -2.01 1.41 -24.99
C ASN A 309 -1.43 2.27 -23.84
N GLU A 310 -1.91 3.50 -23.67
CA GLU A 310 -1.54 4.34 -22.52
C GLU A 310 -1.97 3.68 -21.21
N ALA A 311 -3.19 3.14 -21.15
CA ALA A 311 -3.69 2.40 -20.00
C ALA A 311 -2.84 1.18 -19.66
N ILE A 312 -2.36 0.43 -20.66
CA ILE A 312 -1.45 -0.70 -20.46
C ILE A 312 -0.16 -0.22 -19.80
N ALA A 313 0.49 0.81 -20.35
CA ALA A 313 1.74 1.34 -19.79
C ALA A 313 1.57 1.84 -18.35
N ASP A 314 0.48 2.54 -18.05
CA ASP A 314 0.13 3.02 -16.71
C ASP A 314 -0.07 1.86 -15.71
N LEU A 315 -0.75 0.79 -16.14
CA LEU A 315 -1.02 -0.38 -15.32
C LEU A 315 0.25 -1.23 -15.10
N GLU A 316 1.12 -1.36 -16.10
CA GLU A 316 2.44 -2.02 -15.97
C GLU A 316 3.31 -1.27 -14.96
N ALA A 317 3.38 0.06 -15.08
CA ALA A 317 4.12 0.90 -14.13
C ALA A 317 3.56 0.78 -12.70
N LEU A 318 2.23 0.73 -12.53
CA LEU A 318 1.62 0.51 -11.23
C LEU A 318 1.95 -0.90 -10.70
N TYR A 319 1.85 -1.94 -11.52
CA TYR A 319 2.17 -3.30 -11.11
C TYR A 319 3.60 -3.40 -10.59
N ASP A 320 4.56 -2.88 -11.34
CA ASP A 320 5.98 -2.86 -10.97
C ASP A 320 6.23 -2.07 -9.69
N GLU A 321 5.57 -0.92 -9.53
CA GLU A 321 5.63 -0.14 -8.30
C GLU A 321 5.07 -0.91 -7.10
N VAL A 322 3.89 -1.50 -7.23
CA VAL A 322 3.22 -2.24 -6.16
C VAL A 322 4.01 -3.47 -5.77
N ALA A 323 4.37 -4.32 -6.73
CA ALA A 323 5.11 -5.55 -6.51
C ALA A 323 6.48 -5.27 -5.86
N ARG A 324 7.18 -4.23 -6.30
CA ARG A 324 8.52 -3.89 -5.79
C ARG A 324 8.50 -3.17 -4.46
N LYS A 325 7.61 -2.19 -4.26
CA LYS A 325 7.66 -1.31 -3.09
C LYS A 325 6.76 -1.76 -1.94
N TRP A 326 5.80 -2.68 -2.16
CA TRP A 326 4.77 -3.03 -1.17
C TRP A 326 4.73 -4.51 -0.78
N SER A 327 5.56 -5.35 -1.42
CA SER A 327 5.65 -6.79 -1.15
C SER A 327 6.03 -7.11 0.29
N ASP A 328 7.02 -6.43 0.88
CA ASP A 328 7.38 -6.63 2.28
C ASP A 328 6.30 -6.07 3.23
N ILE A 329 5.58 -6.97 3.90
CA ILE A 329 4.49 -6.58 4.80
C ILE A 329 4.97 -5.76 6.01
N ALA A 330 6.12 -6.12 6.59
CA ALA A 330 6.60 -5.54 7.83
C ALA A 330 7.26 -4.18 7.61
N LEU A 331 7.97 -4.02 6.50
CA LEU A 331 8.63 -2.76 6.15
C LEU A 331 7.70 -1.80 5.41
N CYS A 332 6.83 -2.34 4.54
CA CYS A 332 6.13 -1.51 3.57
C CYS A 332 4.68 -1.24 3.89
N ARG A 333 4.01 -2.11 4.65
CA ARG A 333 2.55 -2.02 4.85
C ARG A 333 2.12 -1.56 6.24
N ASN A 334 3.04 -1.39 7.20
CA ASN A 334 2.72 -0.78 8.49
C ASN A 334 2.26 0.69 8.30
N ILE A 335 1.02 1.00 8.69
CA ILE A 335 0.43 2.36 8.60
C ILE A 335 0.12 2.98 9.96
N GLY A 336 0.40 2.26 11.05
CA GLY A 336 0.18 2.74 12.41
C GLY A 336 0.30 1.61 13.42
N HIS A 337 -0.18 1.87 14.64
CA HIS A 337 -0.22 0.87 15.71
C HIS A 337 -1.40 1.06 16.63
N LEU A 338 -1.94 -0.06 17.11
CA LEU A 338 -3.11 -0.09 17.96
C LEU A 338 -2.87 0.71 19.25
N LYS A 339 -3.78 1.63 19.56
CA LYS A 339 -3.73 2.46 20.77
C LYS A 339 -4.78 2.08 21.78
N TYR A 340 -6.00 1.81 21.33
CA TYR A 340 -7.11 1.53 22.21
C TYR A 340 -8.06 0.53 21.55
N ALA A 341 -8.51 -0.46 22.29
CA ALA A 341 -9.53 -1.41 21.87
C ALA A 341 -10.25 -1.93 23.13
N PRO A 342 -11.47 -1.45 23.45
CA PRO A 342 -12.25 -2.01 24.53
C PRO A 342 -12.63 -3.47 24.21
N ALA A 343 -12.93 -4.24 25.25
CA ALA A 343 -13.54 -5.54 25.12
C ALA A 343 -14.85 -5.43 24.33
N ILE A 344 -15.10 -6.41 23.45
CA ILE A 344 -16.38 -6.50 22.76
C ILE A 344 -17.45 -6.80 23.79
N THR A 345 -18.35 -5.85 23.96
CA THR A 345 -19.41 -5.89 24.96
C THR A 345 -20.71 -5.43 24.32
N VAL A 346 -21.82 -5.74 24.98
CA VAL A 346 -23.13 -5.17 24.66
C VAL A 346 -23.48 -4.20 25.77
N ASP A 347 -23.95 -3.00 25.42
CA ASP A 347 -24.29 -1.99 26.43
C ASP A 347 -25.37 -2.50 27.39
N GLU A 348 -25.01 -2.64 28.66
CA GLU A 348 -25.92 -3.07 29.73
C GLU A 348 -26.76 -1.89 30.28
N GLY A 349 -26.37 -0.64 29.98
CA GLY A 349 -26.96 0.59 30.50
C GLY A 349 -28.27 1.03 29.83
N GLY A 350 -28.74 0.31 28.80
CA GLY A 350 -30.09 0.45 28.26
C GLY A 350 -30.19 0.45 26.74
N THR A 351 -29.13 0.81 26.01
CA THR A 351 -29.17 0.82 24.54
C THR A 351 -29.02 -0.57 23.94
N ARG A 352 -28.29 -1.47 24.63
CA ARG A 352 -27.96 -2.83 24.16
C ARG A 352 -27.28 -2.87 22.79
N TYR A 353 -26.65 -1.79 22.36
CA TYR A 353 -25.83 -1.80 21.15
C TYR A 353 -24.51 -2.54 21.39
N THR A 354 -24.00 -3.23 20.36
CA THR A 354 -22.66 -3.83 20.41
C THR A 354 -21.58 -2.76 20.34
N THR A 355 -20.64 -2.83 21.28
CA THR A 355 -19.41 -2.03 21.30
C THR A 355 -18.26 -2.87 20.74
N ASP A 356 -17.99 -2.73 19.45
CA ASP A 356 -16.92 -3.44 18.76
C ASP A 356 -16.12 -2.47 17.89
N TRP A 357 -15.25 -1.71 18.53
CA TRP A 357 -14.39 -0.75 17.84
C TRP A 357 -13.00 -0.72 18.44
N ALA A 358 -12.04 -0.22 17.67
CA ALA A 358 -10.67 -0.02 18.09
C ALA A 358 -10.05 1.14 17.31
N ALA A 359 -9.14 1.86 17.95
CA ALA A 359 -8.41 2.98 17.37
C ALA A 359 -6.90 2.71 17.35
N PHE A 360 -6.28 3.01 16.22
CA PHE A 360 -4.83 2.96 16.04
C PHE A 360 -4.28 4.35 15.72
N LEU A 361 -3.10 4.65 16.27
CA LEU A 361 -2.40 5.88 15.94
C LEU A 361 -1.77 5.73 14.56
N VAL A 362 -2.05 6.69 13.68
CA VAL A 362 -1.56 6.66 12.30
C VAL A 362 -0.09 7.06 12.25
N ALA A 363 0.69 6.33 11.44
CA ALA A 363 2.03 6.73 11.07
C ALA A 363 1.96 7.90 10.09
N GLU A 364 2.26 9.12 10.55
CA GLU A 364 2.15 10.36 9.77
C GLU A 364 2.82 10.25 8.39
N ALA A 365 4.06 9.74 8.35
CA ALA A 365 4.82 9.56 7.12
C ALA A 365 4.15 8.64 6.08
N LYS A 366 3.19 7.81 6.49
CA LYS A 366 2.49 6.86 5.63
C LYS A 366 1.21 7.44 5.04
N VAL A 367 0.55 8.38 5.71
CA VAL A 367 -0.81 8.79 5.35
C VAL A 367 -0.90 10.27 4.97
N LYS A 368 -0.12 11.14 5.64
CA LYS A 368 -0.25 12.60 5.53
C LYS A 368 -0.30 13.15 4.11
N ASN A 369 0.58 12.68 3.24
CA ASN A 369 0.73 13.25 1.89
C ASN A 369 -0.47 12.98 0.98
N SER A 370 -1.25 11.94 1.28
CA SER A 370 -2.42 11.53 0.50
C SER A 370 -3.72 11.67 1.29
N PHE A 371 -3.67 12.28 2.48
CA PHE A 371 -4.83 12.37 3.38
C PHE A 371 -5.85 13.39 2.89
N GLU A 372 -7.10 12.96 2.80
CA GLU A 372 -8.22 13.80 2.36
C GLU A 372 -9.42 13.74 3.34
N GLY A 373 -9.21 13.20 4.54
CA GLY A 373 -10.27 12.95 5.51
C GLY A 373 -11.11 11.71 5.16
N ASN A 374 -12.34 11.71 5.67
CA ASN A 374 -13.30 10.62 5.48
C ASN A 374 -14.02 10.77 4.13
N VAL A 375 -13.43 10.20 3.08
CA VAL A 375 -13.95 10.24 1.72
C VAL A 375 -14.12 8.82 1.20
N VAL A 376 -15.28 8.54 0.60
CA VAL A 376 -15.55 7.29 -0.12
C VAL A 376 -15.22 7.50 -1.60
N ASP A 377 -14.47 6.56 -2.20
CA ASP A 377 -14.37 6.49 -3.66
C ASP A 377 -15.57 5.73 -4.21
N LEU A 378 -16.38 6.38 -5.05
CA LEU A 378 -17.52 5.72 -5.69
C LEU A 378 -17.13 4.68 -6.76
N GLY A 379 -15.83 4.49 -7.00
CA GLY A 379 -15.32 3.35 -7.75
C GLY A 379 -15.79 3.34 -9.21
N SER A 380 -15.77 2.16 -9.82
CA SER A 380 -16.26 1.89 -11.19
C SER A 380 -17.24 0.71 -11.26
N MET A 381 -17.63 0.17 -10.09
CA MET A 381 -18.51 -1.00 -9.96
C MET A 381 -19.95 -0.71 -10.40
N HIS A 382 -20.37 0.54 -10.25
CA HIS A 382 -21.68 1.04 -10.63
C HIS A 382 -21.52 2.23 -11.57
N SER A 383 -22.39 2.34 -12.57
CA SER A 383 -22.41 3.52 -13.44
C SER A 383 -22.87 4.75 -12.67
N VAL A 384 -22.60 5.93 -13.24
CA VAL A 384 -23.08 7.21 -12.69
C VAL A 384 -24.60 7.19 -12.65
N GLU A 385 -25.23 6.67 -13.70
CA GLU A 385 -26.67 6.55 -13.85
C GLU A 385 -27.27 5.59 -12.82
N ASP A 386 -26.66 4.42 -12.61
CA ASP A 386 -27.14 3.41 -11.66
C ASP A 386 -27.13 3.95 -10.22
N LEU A 387 -26.00 4.53 -9.78
CA LEU A 387 -25.91 5.11 -8.44
C LEU A 387 -26.84 6.31 -8.27
N THR A 388 -26.91 7.17 -9.28
CA THR A 388 -27.80 8.34 -9.23
C THR A 388 -29.27 7.91 -9.13
N SER A 389 -29.65 6.87 -9.87
CA SER A 389 -31.01 6.33 -9.81
C SER A 389 -31.29 5.61 -8.50
N ALA A 390 -30.31 4.88 -7.95
CA ALA A 390 -30.45 4.19 -6.68
C ALA A 390 -30.73 5.17 -5.53
N PHE A 391 -30.05 6.31 -5.47
CA PHE A 391 -30.24 7.30 -4.40
C PHE A 391 -31.33 8.36 -4.69
N ASN A 392 -31.87 8.42 -5.92
CA ASN A 392 -32.95 9.34 -6.30
C ASN A 392 -34.15 8.58 -6.92
N ALA A 393 -34.69 7.60 -6.19
CA ALA A 393 -35.65 6.63 -6.76
C ALA A 393 -37.00 7.22 -7.22
N VAL A 394 -37.45 8.38 -6.70
CA VAL A 394 -38.69 9.03 -7.16
C VAL A 394 -38.40 10.10 -8.22
N GLY A 395 -38.82 9.83 -9.45
CA GLY A 395 -38.75 10.80 -10.54
C GLY A 395 -39.54 12.08 -10.24
N GLY A 396 -38.87 13.24 -10.29
CA GLY A 396 -39.48 14.55 -10.04
C GLY A 396 -39.49 15.02 -8.58
N GLY A 397 -38.98 14.22 -7.64
CA GLY A 397 -38.73 14.63 -6.26
C GLY A 397 -37.46 15.50 -6.10
N PRO A 398 -37.22 16.08 -4.90
CA PRO A 398 -35.98 16.79 -4.60
C PRO A 398 -34.76 15.89 -4.80
N THR A 399 -33.72 16.38 -5.46
CA THR A 399 -32.47 15.63 -5.68
C THR A 399 -31.75 15.41 -4.35
N ALA A 400 -31.75 14.18 -3.85
CA ALA A 400 -31.07 13.79 -2.61
C ALA A 400 -29.57 13.52 -2.82
N PHE A 401 -29.18 13.12 -4.04
CA PHE A 401 -27.81 12.79 -4.41
C PHE A 401 -27.45 13.34 -5.78
N LYS A 402 -26.36 14.09 -5.83
CA LYS A 402 -25.65 14.43 -7.06
C LYS A 402 -24.33 13.67 -7.07
N TYR A 403 -24.05 12.97 -8.17
CA TYR A 403 -22.79 12.27 -8.33
C TYR A 403 -21.61 13.25 -8.19
N PRO A 404 -20.69 13.04 -7.23
CA PRO A 404 -19.63 13.98 -6.93
C PRO A 404 -18.53 13.99 -7.99
N GLU A 405 -17.90 15.15 -8.15
CA GLU A 405 -16.71 15.29 -9.00
C GLU A 405 -15.57 14.39 -8.52
N GLY A 406 -14.81 13.84 -9.48
CA GLY A 406 -13.68 12.97 -9.17
C GLY A 406 -14.04 11.67 -8.43
N ARG A 407 -15.34 11.32 -8.32
CA ARG A 407 -15.88 10.16 -7.60
C ARG A 407 -15.71 10.23 -6.07
N LYS A 408 -15.38 11.40 -5.53
CA LYS A 408 -15.07 11.57 -4.10
C LYS A 408 -16.31 11.98 -3.33
N LEU A 409 -16.84 11.10 -2.49
CA LEU A 409 -17.96 11.39 -1.62
C LEU A 409 -17.48 11.66 -0.18
N PRO A 410 -17.32 12.94 0.24
CA PRO A 410 -16.92 13.28 1.59
C PRO A 410 -18.06 13.03 2.59
N ILE A 411 -17.72 12.41 3.72
CA ILE A 411 -18.62 12.24 4.86
C ILE A 411 -18.68 13.56 5.64
N ARG A 412 -19.88 14.14 5.78
CA ARG A 412 -20.09 15.49 6.34
C ARG A 412 -20.81 15.52 7.68
N GLY A 413 -21.33 14.38 8.12
CA GLY A 413 -22.09 14.31 9.37
C GLY A 413 -22.39 12.88 9.79
N CYS A 414 -23.18 12.76 10.85
CA CYS A 414 -23.74 11.50 11.31
C CYS A 414 -25.27 11.64 11.32
N ALA A 415 -25.97 10.60 10.88
CA ALA A 415 -27.42 10.51 11.04
C ALA A 415 -27.76 10.37 12.52
N THR A 416 -28.85 10.99 12.93
CA THR A 416 -29.47 10.80 14.25
C THR A 416 -30.43 9.60 14.23
N ALA A 417 -30.91 9.19 15.40
CA ALA A 417 -31.93 8.14 15.47
C ALA A 417 -33.22 8.59 14.77
N GLU A 418 -33.56 9.87 14.88
CA GLU A 418 -34.72 10.50 14.25
C GLU A 418 -34.57 10.53 12.72
N ASP A 419 -33.39 10.88 12.20
CA ASP A 419 -33.10 10.88 10.75
C ASP A 419 -33.34 9.50 10.10
N LEU A 420 -33.06 8.42 10.85
CA LEU A 420 -33.24 7.05 10.37
C LEU A 420 -34.67 6.51 10.57
N ALA A 421 -35.41 7.03 11.55
CA ALA A 421 -36.74 6.54 11.89
C ALA A 421 -37.83 7.02 10.92
N ASP A 422 -37.67 8.22 10.35
CA ASP A 422 -38.62 8.81 9.40
C ASP A 422 -37.89 9.35 8.16
N PRO A 423 -37.44 8.46 7.26
CA PRO A 423 -36.68 8.89 6.09
C PRO A 423 -37.59 9.64 5.10
N ALA A 424 -37.17 10.82 4.68
CA ALA A 424 -37.83 11.57 3.60
C ALA A 424 -37.71 10.89 2.20
N ALA A 425 -36.95 9.81 2.11
CA ALA A 425 -36.70 9.07 0.88
C ALA A 425 -37.76 7.98 0.66
N PHE A 426 -38.13 7.82 -0.61
CA PHE A 426 -39.11 6.84 -1.07
C PHE A 426 -38.50 5.99 -2.19
N ASP A 427 -38.96 4.75 -2.33
CA ASP A 427 -38.60 3.89 -3.45
C ASP A 427 -39.46 4.11 -4.71
N SER A 428 -39.22 3.31 -5.74
CA SER A 428 -39.95 3.36 -7.01
C SER A 428 -41.44 3.00 -6.89
N GLU A 429 -41.87 2.38 -5.79
CA GLU A 429 -43.26 2.05 -5.49
C GLU A 429 -43.92 3.11 -4.58
N GLY A 430 -43.20 4.18 -4.24
CA GLY A 430 -43.68 5.25 -3.37
C GLY A 430 -43.73 4.85 -1.89
N GLN A 431 -43.03 3.80 -1.48
CA GLN A 431 -42.90 3.41 -0.07
C GLN A 431 -41.67 4.06 0.56
N HIS A 432 -41.73 4.37 1.85
CA HIS A 432 -40.57 4.90 2.58
C HIS A 432 -39.42 3.89 2.54
N CYS A 433 -38.26 4.34 2.06
CA CYS A 433 -37.10 3.49 1.88
C CYS A 433 -35.82 4.30 2.01
N LEU A 434 -34.94 3.90 2.92
CA LEU A 434 -33.65 4.53 3.10
C LEU A 434 -32.54 3.71 2.45
N ILE A 435 -32.02 4.23 1.34
CA ILE A 435 -30.89 3.65 0.63
C ILE A 435 -29.59 4.03 1.33
N VAL A 436 -28.76 3.01 1.57
CA VAL A 436 -27.46 3.16 2.20
C VAL A 436 -26.35 2.61 1.30
N GLY A 437 -25.17 3.19 1.38
CA GLY A 437 -23.97 2.71 0.71
C GLY A 437 -22.89 2.33 1.71
N LYS A 438 -21.95 1.49 1.27
CA LYS A 438 -20.65 1.29 1.91
C LYS A 438 -19.57 1.01 0.87
N ASP A 439 -18.33 1.32 1.18
CA ASP A 439 -17.17 0.77 0.45
C ASP A 439 -16.38 -0.13 1.41
N GLY A 440 -16.26 -1.40 1.04
CA GLY A 440 -15.67 -2.45 1.87
C GLY A 440 -14.50 -3.14 1.19
N ASN A 441 -13.59 -3.68 2.00
CA ASN A 441 -12.42 -4.42 1.51
C ASN A 441 -12.82 -5.53 0.53
N THR A 442 -13.86 -6.33 0.84
CA THR A 442 -14.19 -7.53 0.06
C THR A 442 -15.15 -7.22 -1.06
N THR A 443 -16.30 -6.60 -0.79
CA THR A 443 -17.32 -6.39 -1.83
C THR A 443 -17.15 -5.06 -2.57
N GLY A 444 -16.28 -4.16 -2.11
CA GLY A 444 -16.19 -2.80 -2.63
C GLY A 444 -17.44 -1.97 -2.38
N LEU A 445 -17.66 -0.98 -3.25
CA LEU A 445 -18.85 -0.15 -3.21
C LEU A 445 -20.11 -0.97 -3.47
N THR A 446 -20.98 -1.00 -2.48
CA THR A 446 -22.23 -1.76 -2.48
C THR A 446 -23.35 -0.89 -1.93
N VAL A 447 -24.56 -1.10 -2.45
CA VAL A 447 -25.76 -0.36 -2.05
C VAL A 447 -26.75 -1.33 -1.41
N GLY A 448 -27.39 -0.90 -0.33
CA GLY A 448 -28.35 -1.68 0.44
C GLY A 448 -29.52 -0.83 0.90
N ARG A 449 -30.39 -1.44 1.71
CA ARG A 449 -31.57 -0.81 2.30
C ARG A 449 -31.49 -0.93 3.81
N TYR A 450 -31.58 0.20 4.51
CA TYR A 450 -31.78 0.15 5.96
C TYR A 450 -33.14 -0.47 6.26
N ALA A 451 -33.22 -1.34 7.27
CA ALA A 451 -34.42 -2.06 7.65
C ALA A 451 -35.55 -1.17 8.20
N GLY A 452 -35.27 0.10 8.52
CA GLY A 452 -36.22 1.05 9.13
C GLY A 452 -36.37 0.85 10.65
N LEU A 453 -36.24 -0.39 11.12
CA LEU A 453 -36.30 -0.75 12.53
C LEU A 453 -35.01 -1.41 12.99
N VAL A 454 -34.71 -1.27 14.28
CA VAL A 454 -33.59 -1.99 14.89
C VAL A 454 -33.83 -3.50 14.86
N SER A 455 -32.75 -4.23 14.64
CA SER A 455 -32.71 -5.69 14.69
C SER A 455 -32.25 -6.16 16.06
N PHE A 456 -32.79 -7.30 16.51
CA PHE A 456 -32.31 -7.97 17.70
C PHE A 456 -31.48 -9.16 17.27
N THR A 457 -30.24 -9.24 17.74
CA THR A 457 -29.35 -10.37 17.46
C THR A 457 -28.99 -11.07 18.76
N ARG A 458 -28.57 -12.34 18.65
CA ARG A 458 -28.12 -13.12 19.79
C ARG A 458 -26.86 -13.86 19.43
N ASN A 459 -25.79 -13.63 20.18
CA ASN A 459 -24.52 -14.30 19.93
C ASN A 459 -24.52 -15.75 20.45
N LYS A 460 -23.43 -16.49 20.18
CA LYS A 460 -23.32 -17.92 20.53
C LYS A 460 -23.38 -18.20 22.04
N VAL A 461 -22.99 -17.24 22.88
CA VAL A 461 -23.07 -17.36 24.35
C VAL A 461 -24.41 -16.88 24.91
N GLY A 462 -25.33 -16.50 24.04
CA GLY A 462 -26.70 -16.17 24.38
C GLY A 462 -26.95 -14.72 24.76
N ILE A 463 -25.96 -13.83 24.61
CA ILE A 463 -26.10 -12.39 24.84
C ILE A 463 -26.88 -11.78 23.68
N GLU A 464 -27.91 -11.02 24.00
CA GLU A 464 -28.76 -10.31 23.05
C GLU A 464 -28.22 -8.89 22.82
N SER A 465 -28.22 -8.43 21.58
CA SER A 465 -27.87 -7.06 21.20
C SER A 465 -28.92 -6.45 20.26
N ILE A 466 -28.90 -5.13 20.19
CA ILE A 466 -29.70 -4.32 19.26
C ILE A 466 -28.74 -3.79 18.20
N GLU A 467 -29.14 -3.83 16.93
CA GLU A 467 -28.30 -3.47 15.78
C GLU A 467 -29.10 -2.75 14.70
N LEU A 468 -28.43 -1.97 13.84
CA LEU A 468 -29.03 -1.50 12.59
C LEU A 468 -28.94 -2.63 11.54
N GLY A 469 -30.10 -3.11 11.09
CA GLY A 469 -30.18 -4.12 10.03
C GLY A 469 -30.10 -3.48 8.64
N ILE A 470 -29.21 -3.98 7.78
CA ILE A 470 -29.12 -3.60 6.38
C ILE A 470 -29.43 -4.82 5.49
N TYR A 471 -30.32 -4.63 4.54
CA TYR A 471 -30.70 -5.62 3.54
C TYR A 471 -29.98 -5.39 2.21
N ASN A 472 -29.76 -6.46 1.47
CA ASN A 472 -29.28 -6.40 0.09
C ASN A 472 -30.27 -5.60 -0.76
N SER A 473 -29.77 -4.76 -1.68
CA SER A 473 -30.64 -3.93 -2.53
C SER A 473 -31.55 -4.73 -3.46
N GLY A 474 -31.09 -5.90 -3.92
CA GLY A 474 -31.78 -6.73 -4.90
C GLY A 474 -31.75 -6.19 -6.33
N VAL A 475 -31.01 -5.11 -6.59
CA VAL A 475 -30.91 -4.46 -7.92
C VAL A 475 -30.15 -5.34 -8.91
N LYS A 476 -29.13 -6.06 -8.43
CA LYS A 476 -28.41 -7.09 -9.19
C LYS A 476 -28.59 -8.42 -8.46
N THR A 477 -28.98 -9.47 -9.20
CA THR A 477 -29.38 -10.78 -8.63
C THR A 477 -28.28 -11.48 -7.80
N THR A 478 -27.02 -11.05 -7.91
CA THR A 478 -25.87 -11.65 -7.23
C THR A 478 -25.16 -10.72 -6.25
N GLU A 479 -25.64 -9.48 -6.07
CA GLU A 479 -24.95 -8.50 -5.22
C GLU A 479 -25.39 -8.62 -3.76
N VAL A 480 -24.45 -8.98 -2.89
CA VAL A 480 -24.60 -8.86 -1.44
C VAL A 480 -24.17 -7.48 -0.98
N PHE A 481 -24.83 -6.95 0.05
CA PHE A 481 -24.40 -5.72 0.69
C PHE A 481 -23.03 -5.87 1.35
N SER A 482 -22.74 -7.03 1.95
CA SER A 482 -21.44 -7.26 2.61
C SER A 482 -21.01 -8.72 2.68
N ASP A 483 -19.70 -8.94 2.77
CA ASP A 483 -19.09 -10.25 2.98
C ASP A 483 -17.92 -10.19 3.99
N LYS A 484 -17.37 -11.35 4.37
CA LYS A 484 -16.22 -11.47 5.28
C LYS A 484 -15.05 -10.63 4.76
N GLY A 485 -14.54 -9.75 5.63
CA GLY A 485 -13.52 -8.75 5.28
C GLY A 485 -14.08 -7.33 5.21
N ASP A 486 -15.39 -7.15 5.05
CA ASP A 486 -16.02 -5.83 5.11
C ASP A 486 -16.24 -5.31 6.53
N SER A 487 -16.00 -6.12 7.57
CA SER A 487 -16.05 -5.67 8.97
C SER A 487 -15.26 -4.38 9.14
N GLY A 488 -15.92 -3.37 9.70
CA GLY A 488 -15.38 -2.04 9.93
C GLY A 488 -15.76 -1.07 8.82
N SER A 489 -16.37 -1.49 7.72
CA SER A 489 -16.81 -0.55 6.68
C SER A 489 -17.82 0.45 7.25
N LEU A 490 -17.64 1.72 6.88
CA LEU A 490 -18.60 2.78 7.19
C LEU A 490 -19.82 2.65 6.29
N VAL A 491 -20.98 2.48 6.90
CA VAL A 491 -22.26 2.59 6.20
C VAL A 491 -22.70 4.05 6.25
N TRP A 492 -23.11 4.58 5.11
CA TRP A 492 -23.53 5.97 4.94
C TRP A 492 -24.84 6.05 4.15
N HIS A 493 -25.56 7.16 4.30
CA HIS A 493 -26.70 7.49 3.46
C HIS A 493 -26.58 8.93 2.96
N MET A 494 -27.37 9.27 1.95
CA MET A 494 -27.45 10.63 1.42
C MET A 494 -28.66 11.36 2.00
N ILE A 495 -28.45 12.62 2.40
CA ILE A 495 -29.50 13.56 2.76
C ILE A 495 -29.09 14.95 2.31
N ASN A 496 -29.95 15.65 1.56
CA ASN A 496 -29.66 16.99 1.04
C ASN A 496 -28.30 17.11 0.32
N ASN A 497 -27.92 16.10 -0.47
CA ASN A 497 -26.63 16.02 -1.17
C ASN A 497 -25.39 15.93 -0.25
N GLU A 498 -25.57 15.58 1.02
CA GLU A 498 -24.49 15.30 1.98
C GLU A 498 -24.50 13.83 2.40
N ALA A 499 -23.33 13.20 2.41
CA ALA A 499 -23.19 11.85 2.95
C ALA A 499 -23.06 11.90 4.48
N ARG A 500 -23.90 11.11 5.17
CA ARG A 500 -23.92 11.01 6.62
C ARG A 500 -23.73 9.57 7.08
N ILE A 501 -23.00 9.43 8.18
CA ILE A 501 -22.73 8.13 8.82
C ILE A 501 -24.05 7.54 9.30
N VAL A 502 -24.30 6.28 8.93
CA VAL A 502 -25.39 5.45 9.48
C VAL A 502 -24.84 4.56 10.58
N GLY A 503 -23.70 3.89 10.33
CA GLY A 503 -23.12 2.98 11.32
C GLY A 503 -21.84 2.30 10.85
N GLN A 504 -21.25 1.53 11.76
CA GLN A 504 -20.10 0.68 11.49
C GLN A 504 -20.56 -0.76 11.37
N LEU A 505 -20.28 -1.37 10.21
CA LEU A 505 -20.57 -2.78 9.96
C LEU A 505 -19.70 -3.66 10.86
N HIS A 506 -20.28 -4.62 11.57
CA HIS A 506 -19.50 -5.59 12.37
C HIS A 506 -19.81 -7.06 12.05
N SER A 507 -21.02 -7.38 11.56
CA SER A 507 -21.42 -8.75 11.31
C SER A 507 -22.52 -8.88 10.25
N GLY A 508 -22.85 -10.12 9.90
CA GLY A 508 -23.96 -10.44 9.00
C GLY A 508 -24.45 -11.86 9.23
N HIS A 509 -25.66 -12.16 8.74
CA HIS A 509 -26.26 -13.48 8.78
C HIS A 509 -26.36 -14.10 7.38
N ASN A 510 -26.01 -15.37 7.30
CA ASN A 510 -26.13 -16.22 6.11
C ASN A 510 -26.81 -17.55 6.46
N LYS A 511 -27.05 -18.40 5.46
CA LYS A 511 -27.72 -19.71 5.64
C LYS A 511 -26.81 -20.74 6.35
N GLY A 512 -25.55 -20.40 6.61
CA GLY A 512 -24.49 -21.30 7.08
C GLY A 512 -23.58 -21.74 5.93
N GLY A 513 -22.40 -22.28 6.27
CA GLY A 513 -21.37 -22.65 5.30
C GLY A 513 -20.80 -21.44 4.55
N SER A 514 -20.43 -21.64 3.28
CA SER A 514 -19.88 -20.59 2.41
C SER A 514 -20.96 -19.77 1.70
N THR A 515 -22.11 -19.53 2.35
CA THR A 515 -23.22 -18.79 1.74
C THR A 515 -23.12 -17.29 1.99
N SER A 516 -23.62 -16.52 1.04
CA SER A 516 -23.74 -15.07 1.07
C SER A 516 -24.61 -14.56 2.23
N ASN A 517 -24.25 -13.40 2.76
CA ASN A 517 -25.07 -12.70 3.76
C ASN A 517 -26.39 -12.21 3.14
N HIS A 518 -27.50 -12.45 3.83
CA HIS A 518 -28.81 -11.91 3.48
C HIS A 518 -29.20 -10.70 4.34
N VAL A 519 -28.56 -10.55 5.52
CA VAL A 519 -28.70 -9.36 6.38
C VAL A 519 -27.32 -9.00 6.94
N THR A 520 -27.06 -7.71 7.03
CA THR A 520 -25.85 -7.13 7.63
C THR A 520 -26.24 -6.32 8.86
N TYR A 521 -25.38 -6.32 9.89
CA TYR A 521 -25.62 -5.60 11.14
C TYR A 521 -24.54 -4.55 11.38
N CYS A 522 -24.99 -3.38 11.82
CA CYS A 522 -24.13 -2.25 12.13
C CYS A 522 -24.42 -1.72 13.54
N THR A 523 -23.35 -1.32 14.23
CA THR A 523 -23.45 -0.46 15.40
C THR A 523 -23.84 0.95 14.92
N PRO A 524 -24.83 1.62 15.54
CA PRO A 524 -25.22 2.95 15.12
C PRO A 524 -24.09 3.98 15.17
N GLY A 525 -24.03 4.85 14.16
CA GLY A 525 -22.96 5.84 14.01
C GLY A 525 -22.88 6.79 15.19
N TRP A 526 -24.00 7.34 15.64
CA TRP A 526 -24.04 8.29 16.76
C TRP A 526 -23.50 7.67 18.05
N TYR A 527 -23.85 6.41 18.29
CA TYR A 527 -23.37 5.65 19.46
C TYR A 527 -21.86 5.41 19.36
N LEU A 528 -21.36 4.98 18.19
CA LEU A 528 -19.93 4.80 17.96
C LEU A 528 -19.14 6.10 18.19
N LEU A 529 -19.57 7.21 17.59
CA LEU A 529 -18.89 8.50 17.74
C LEU A 529 -18.90 8.98 19.20
N ALA A 530 -19.98 8.76 19.94
CA ALA A 530 -20.05 9.05 21.37
C ALA A 530 -19.04 8.20 22.15
N LYS A 531 -18.93 6.90 21.88
CA LYS A 531 -17.94 6.01 22.51
C LYS A 531 -16.50 6.40 22.19
N ILE A 532 -16.22 6.86 20.98
CA ILE A 532 -14.91 7.40 20.64
C ILE A 532 -14.65 8.67 21.46
N LYS A 533 -15.62 9.59 21.56
CA LYS A 533 -15.48 10.83 22.33
C LYS A 533 -15.36 10.62 23.84
N GLU A 534 -15.97 9.57 24.40
CA GLU A 534 -15.73 9.18 25.80
C GLU A 534 -14.24 8.90 26.08
N LYS A 535 -13.51 8.38 25.09
CA LYS A 535 -12.07 8.10 25.19
C LYS A 535 -11.19 9.26 24.67
N PHE A 536 -11.62 9.91 23.60
CA PHE A 536 -10.93 10.99 22.89
C PHE A 536 -11.84 12.21 22.84
N GLU A 537 -11.93 12.93 23.96
CA GLU A 537 -12.88 14.02 24.19
C GLU A 537 -12.96 15.05 23.05
N TYR A 538 -11.80 15.38 22.47
CA TYR A 538 -11.66 16.42 21.44
C TYR A 538 -11.63 15.87 20.01
N ALA A 539 -12.02 14.60 19.82
CA ALA A 539 -12.03 13.96 18.51
C ALA A 539 -12.86 14.74 17.48
N ASP A 540 -12.22 15.11 16.37
CA ASP A 540 -12.87 15.65 15.17
C ASP A 540 -12.87 14.61 14.04
N PHE A 541 -14.07 14.27 13.60
CA PHE A 541 -14.33 13.25 12.59
C PHE A 541 -14.45 13.81 11.17
N TYR A 542 -14.44 15.13 10.99
CA TYR A 542 -14.82 15.76 9.72
C TYR A 542 -13.71 16.65 9.13
N SER A 543 -12.54 16.67 9.74
CA SER A 543 -11.37 17.34 9.16
C SER A 543 -10.96 16.71 7.83
N THR A 544 -10.76 17.57 6.83
CA THR A 544 -10.34 17.18 5.46
C THR A 544 -8.86 17.44 5.20
N THR A 545 -8.13 17.97 6.19
CA THR A 545 -6.70 18.29 6.08
C THR A 545 -5.93 17.65 7.21
N TRP A 546 -4.65 17.34 6.98
CA TRP A 546 -3.83 16.74 8.03
C TRP A 546 -3.54 17.70 9.19
N SER A 547 -3.31 18.99 8.89
CA SER A 547 -3.16 20.03 9.92
C SER A 547 -4.51 20.31 10.57
N ALA A 548 -4.56 20.18 11.90
CA ALA A 548 -5.68 20.55 12.75
C ALA A 548 -5.87 22.07 12.82
#